data_AF-A0A8C7ZN28-F1
#
_entry.id   AF-A0A8C7ZN28-F1
#
_cell.length_a   1.000
_cell.length_b   1.000
_cell.length_c   1.000
_cell.angle_alpha   90.00
_cell.angle_beta   90.00
_cell.angle_gamma   90.00
#
_symmetry.space_group_name_H-M   'P 1'
#
loop_
_entity.id
_entity.type
_entity.pdbx_description
1 polymer ?
#
loop_
_entity_poly.entity_id
_entity_poly.type
_entity_poly.pdbx_seq_one_letter_code
_entity_poly.pdbx_strand_id
1 'polypeptide(L)'
;MATLGELLSLVLVSILWGCTNPFLKRGTEGLEKVTQPNRVSQILAEIKFLFLNFKYLLPFLMNQAGSVFYYYTLSTTDLSLAVPVTNSLTLLCTLLTGKLLGEEFGGKKAVVGMVLTMAGVSLCIISSVDDVDVAKPNAS
;
A
#
# COMPACT_ATOMS: atom_id res chain seq x y z
N MET A 1 17.19 -15.04 -2.55
CA MET A 1 16.13 -16.03 -2.87
C MET A 1 15.04 -15.89 -1.81
N ALA A 2 13.91 -15.28 -2.18
CA ALA A 2 12.83 -14.98 -1.25
C ALA A 2 12.10 -16.26 -0.84
N THR A 3 11.91 -16.48 0.45
CA THR A 3 11.09 -17.54 1.01
C THR A 3 9.60 -17.24 0.81
N LEU A 4 8.77 -18.28 0.77
CA LEU A 4 7.32 -18.14 0.67
C LEU A 4 6.74 -17.24 1.79
N GLY A 5 7.31 -17.32 3.00
CA GLY A 5 6.91 -16.48 4.13
C GLY A 5 7.18 -15.00 3.91
N GLU A 6 8.29 -14.64 3.25
CA GLU A 6 8.62 -13.27 2.88
C GLU A 6 7.70 -12.75 1.79
N LEU A 7 7.41 -13.57 0.77
CA LEU A 7 6.45 -13.22 -0.28
C LEU A 7 5.06 -12.96 0.28
N LEU A 8 4.57 -13.82 1.17
CA LEU A 8 3.30 -13.62 1.87
C LEU A 8 3.33 -12.34 2.73
N SER A 9 4.46 -12.08 3.39
CA SER A 9 4.66 -10.87 4.19
C SER A 9 4.59 -9.60 3.33
N LEU A 10 5.24 -9.58 2.17
CA LEU A 10 5.18 -8.48 1.21
C LEU A 10 3.76 -8.28 0.67
N VAL A 11 3.04 -9.37 0.37
CA VAL A 11 1.65 -9.32 -0.07
C VAL A 11 0.75 -8.70 1.00
N LEU A 12 0.90 -9.13 2.27
CA LEU A 12 0.12 -8.60 3.39
C LEU A 12 0.38 -7.11 3.61
N VAL A 13 1.66 -6.68 3.60
CA VAL A 13 2.02 -5.25 3.70
C VAL A 13 1.38 -4.45 2.58
N SER A 14 1.44 -4.96 1.36
CA SER A 14 0.91 -4.28 0.18
C SER A 14 -0.60 -4.09 0.25
N ILE A 15 -1.32 -5.14 0.68
CA ILE A 15 -2.76 -5.07 0.90
C ILE A 15 -3.07 -4.06 2.00
N LEU A 16 -2.34 -4.12 3.12
CA LEU A 16 -2.54 -3.24 4.25
C LEU A 16 -2.35 -1.77 3.84
N TRP A 17 -1.23 -1.43 3.21
CA TRP A 17 -0.97 -0.09 2.70
C TRP A 17 -1.97 0.34 1.63
N GLY A 18 -2.29 -0.57 0.72
CA GLY A 18 -3.24 -0.29 -0.35
C GLY A 18 -4.64 0.02 0.21
N CYS A 19 -5.07 -0.68 1.24
CA CYS A 19 -6.33 -0.40 1.90
C CYS A 19 -6.28 0.88 2.73
N THR A 20 -5.21 1.13 3.48
CA THR A 20 -5.13 2.33 4.34
C THR A 20 -5.10 3.62 3.53
N ASN A 21 -4.45 3.64 2.36
CA ASN A 21 -4.27 4.86 1.56
C ASN A 21 -5.59 5.61 1.21
N PRO A 22 -6.64 4.96 0.66
CA PRO A 22 -7.93 5.62 0.44
C PRO A 22 -8.63 6.05 1.74
N PHE A 23 -8.47 5.30 2.83
CA PHE A 23 -9.02 5.71 4.13
C PHE A 23 -8.30 6.94 4.70
N LEU A 24 -6.97 7.05 4.56
CA LEU A 24 -6.23 8.25 4.93
C LEU A 24 -6.77 9.45 4.15
N LYS A 25 -6.89 9.32 2.82
CA LYS A 25 -7.44 10.36 1.95
C LYS A 25 -8.81 10.83 2.42
N ARG A 26 -9.72 9.89 2.70
CA ARG A 26 -11.06 10.19 3.23
C ARG A 26 -11.02 10.80 4.64
N GLY A 27 -10.08 10.37 5.48
CA GLY A 27 -9.84 10.92 6.81
C GLY A 27 -9.31 12.35 6.79
N THR A 28 -8.68 12.79 5.69
CA THR A 28 -8.26 14.17 5.50
C THR A 28 -9.35 15.09 4.94
N GLU A 29 -10.53 14.56 4.56
CA GLU A 29 -11.64 15.39 4.10
C GLU A 29 -12.06 16.41 5.17
N GLY A 30 -12.03 17.69 4.82
CA GLY A 30 -12.32 18.79 5.75
C GLY A 30 -11.10 19.42 6.41
N LEU A 31 -9.90 18.88 6.23
CA LEU A 31 -8.66 19.52 6.66
C LEU A 31 -8.49 20.90 5.99
N GLU A 32 -8.87 21.04 4.72
CA GLU A 32 -8.85 22.30 3.96
C GLU A 32 -9.73 23.42 4.56
N LYS A 33 -10.67 23.07 5.44
CA LYS A 33 -11.53 24.06 6.14
C LYS A 33 -10.88 24.61 7.41
N VAL A 34 -9.75 24.04 7.84
CA VAL A 34 -9.00 24.46 9.03
C VAL A 34 -8.10 25.63 8.65
N THR A 35 -8.62 26.85 8.75
CA THR A 35 -7.85 28.08 8.47
C THR A 35 -7.52 28.82 9.76
N GLN A 36 -6.26 29.21 9.93
CA GLN A 36 -5.78 30.02 11.05
C GLN A 36 -4.92 31.18 10.54
N PRO A 37 -4.88 32.31 11.26
CA PRO A 37 -4.18 33.53 10.80
C PRO A 37 -2.65 33.37 10.78
N ASN A 38 -2.09 32.53 11.66
CA ASN A 38 -0.66 32.29 11.77
C ASN A 38 -0.30 30.89 11.25
N ARG A 39 0.83 30.78 10.53
CA ARG A 39 1.33 29.49 10.00
C ARG A 39 1.53 28.42 11.07
N VAL A 40 2.11 28.78 12.22
CA VAL A 40 2.33 27.82 13.32
C VAL A 40 1.01 27.33 13.91
N SER A 41 0.06 28.25 14.11
CA SER A 41 -1.28 27.91 14.61
C SER A 41 -2.08 27.08 13.60
N GLN A 42 -1.87 27.31 12.29
CA GLN A 42 -2.48 26.52 11.23
C GLN A 42 -1.96 25.08 11.26
N ILE A 43 -0.63 24.89 11.28
CA ILE A 43 -0.02 23.56 11.40
C ILE A 43 -0.50 22.86 12.67
N LEU A 44 -0.54 23.55 13.81
CA LEU A 44 -1.02 22.95 15.06
C LEU A 44 -2.51 22.58 14.99
N ALA A 45 -3.35 23.39 14.34
CA ALA A 45 -4.77 23.11 14.17
C ALA A 45 -5.01 21.94 13.20
N GLU A 46 -4.25 21.87 12.11
CA GLU A 46 -4.26 20.74 11.16
C GLU A 46 -3.81 19.45 11.84
N ILE A 47 -2.69 19.47 12.58
CA ILE A 47 -2.22 18.34 13.39
C ILE A 47 -3.32 17.92 14.37
N LYS A 48 -3.89 18.87 15.12
CA LYS A 48 -4.95 18.57 16.08
C LYS A 48 -6.19 17.95 15.41
N PHE A 49 -6.57 18.43 14.23
CA PHE A 49 -7.66 17.86 13.45
C PHE A 49 -7.36 16.40 13.06
N LEU A 50 -6.17 16.13 12.54
CA LEU A 50 -5.77 14.79 12.12
C LEU A 50 -5.68 13.82 13.29
N PHE A 51 -5.10 14.24 14.42
CA PHE A 51 -4.99 13.40 15.62
C PHE A 51 -6.32 13.14 16.31
N LEU A 52 -7.27 14.08 16.28
CA LEU A 52 -8.61 13.88 16.83
C LEU A 52 -9.54 13.11 15.88
N ASN A 53 -9.19 13.02 14.60
CA ASN A 53 -9.96 12.26 13.63
C ASN A 53 -9.58 10.78 13.66
N PHE A 54 -10.33 9.98 14.41
CA PHE A 54 -10.13 8.52 14.45
C PHE A 54 -10.18 7.85 13.07
N LYS A 55 -10.93 8.40 12.11
CA LYS A 55 -11.00 7.89 10.73
C LYS A 55 -9.69 8.09 9.97
N TYR A 56 -8.85 9.03 10.40
CA TYR A 56 -7.50 9.22 9.88
C TYR A 56 -6.46 8.48 10.73
N LEU A 57 -6.55 8.62 12.06
CA LEU A 57 -5.55 8.10 13.00
C LEU A 57 -5.42 6.57 12.92
N LEU A 58 -6.53 5.84 12.83
CA LEU A 58 -6.49 4.37 12.79
C LEU A 58 -5.80 3.87 11.50
N PRO A 59 -6.20 4.30 10.29
CA PRO A 59 -5.47 3.98 9.07
C PRO A 59 -4.00 4.43 9.09
N PHE A 60 -3.70 5.60 9.66
CA PHE A 60 -2.34 6.11 9.78
C PHE A 60 -1.44 5.19 10.64
N LEU A 61 -1.93 4.75 11.80
CA LEU A 61 -1.20 3.82 12.67
C LEU A 61 -0.98 2.47 12.00
N MET A 62 -2.00 1.94 11.31
CA MET A 62 -1.87 0.72 10.52
C MET A 62 -0.81 0.89 9.43
N ASN A 63 -0.86 1.98 8.67
CA ASN A 63 0.12 2.28 7.63
C ASN A 63 1.55 2.33 8.18
N GLN A 64 1.75 2.94 9.35
CA GLN A 64 3.06 3.02 10.00
C GLN A 64 3.55 1.66 10.51
N ALA A 65 2.66 0.83 11.05
CA ALA A 65 2.97 -0.55 11.43
C ALA A 65 3.38 -1.38 10.20
N GLY A 66 2.70 -1.18 9.06
CA GLY A 66 3.08 -1.76 7.77
C GLY A 66 4.51 -1.43 7.37
N SER A 67 4.97 -0.19 7.58
CA SER A 67 6.36 0.22 7.30
C SER A 67 7.40 -0.52 8.14
N VAL A 68 7.12 -0.77 9.42
CA VAL A 68 8.03 -1.52 10.29
C VAL A 68 8.13 -2.97 9.80
N PHE A 69 7.00 -3.59 9.47
CA PHE A 69 6.96 -4.97 8.99
C PHE A 69 7.59 -5.11 7.59
N TYR A 70 7.39 -4.12 6.72
CA TYR A 70 8.06 -4.03 5.42
C TYR A 70 9.58 -3.94 5.59
N TYR A 71 10.06 -3.07 6.46
CA TYR A 71 11.50 -2.89 6.69
C TYR A 71 12.17 -4.16 7.20
N TYR A 72 11.49 -4.89 8.10
CA TYR A 72 11.96 -6.20 8.54
C TYR A 72 12.06 -7.21 7.40
N THR A 73 11.02 -7.29 6.56
CA THR A 73 10.99 -8.20 5.40
C THR A 73 12.03 -7.83 4.33
N LEU A 74 12.30 -6.53 4.19
CA LEU A 74 13.31 -6.00 3.27
C LEU A 74 14.74 -6.34 3.68
N SER A 75 14.97 -6.56 4.98
CA SER A 75 16.28 -6.96 5.50
C SER A 75 16.67 -8.38 5.08
N THR A 76 15.70 -9.21 4.67
CA THR A 76 15.91 -10.62 4.37
C THR A 76 15.60 -10.97 2.90
N THR A 77 14.89 -10.09 2.19
CA THR A 77 14.50 -10.26 0.78
C THR A 77 15.30 -9.36 -0.18
N ASP A 78 15.51 -9.83 -1.41
CA ASP A 78 16.14 -9.05 -2.48
C ASP A 78 15.32 -7.79 -2.83
N LEU A 79 15.93 -6.61 -2.64
CA LEU A 79 15.35 -5.28 -2.89
C LEU A 79 14.73 -5.15 -4.29
N SER A 80 15.38 -5.74 -5.30
CA SER A 80 14.96 -5.72 -6.70
C SER A 80 13.64 -6.44 -6.98
N LEU A 81 13.23 -7.36 -6.10
CA LEU A 81 11.92 -8.05 -6.18
C LEU A 81 10.91 -7.45 -5.20
N ALA A 82 11.34 -7.16 -3.98
CA ALA A 82 10.46 -6.66 -2.93
C ALA A 82 9.82 -5.31 -3.31
N VAL A 83 10.61 -4.38 -3.86
CA VAL A 83 10.14 -3.03 -4.17
C VAL A 83 9.11 -3.02 -5.32
N PRO A 84 9.35 -3.65 -6.48
CA PRO A 84 8.36 -3.67 -7.56
C PRO A 84 7.08 -4.42 -7.19
N VAL A 85 7.18 -5.57 -6.53
CA VAL A 85 6.01 -6.36 -6.10
C VAL A 85 5.16 -5.56 -5.12
N THR A 86 5.78 -5.00 -4.09
CA THR A 86 5.05 -4.30 -3.02
C THR A 86 4.35 -3.06 -3.54
N ASN A 87 5.06 -2.22 -4.32
CA ASN A 87 4.47 -0.99 -4.87
C ASN A 87 3.33 -1.29 -5.85
N SER A 88 3.50 -2.28 -6.73
CA SER A 88 2.48 -2.61 -7.73
C SER A 88 1.21 -3.17 -7.09
N LEU A 89 1.37 -4.05 -6.09
CA LEU A 89 0.25 -4.61 -5.35
C LEU A 89 -0.43 -3.56 -4.43
N THR A 90 0.36 -2.69 -3.81
CA THR A 90 -0.17 -1.55 -3.02
C THR A 90 -1.04 -0.64 -3.88
N LEU A 91 -0.58 -0.30 -5.09
CA LEU A 91 -1.34 0.51 -6.03
C LEU A 91 -2.63 -0.21 -6.43
N LEU A 92 -2.56 -1.49 -6.77
CA LEU A 92 -3.74 -2.27 -7.10
C LEU A 92 -4.77 -2.28 -5.95
N CYS A 93 -4.35 -2.59 -4.73
CA CYS A 93 -5.21 -2.59 -3.56
C CYS A 93 -5.77 -1.20 -3.24
N THR A 94 -5.00 -0.13 -3.47
CA THR A 94 -5.45 1.26 -3.38
C THR A 94 -6.60 1.54 -4.34
N LEU A 95 -6.45 1.13 -5.61
CA LEU A 95 -7.48 1.34 -6.63
C LEU A 95 -8.75 0.55 -6.32
N LEU A 96 -8.61 -0.73 -5.94
CA LEU A 96 -9.74 -1.57 -5.55
C LEU A 96 -10.47 -1.01 -4.33
N THR A 97 -9.73 -0.60 -3.30
CA THR A 97 -10.29 -0.03 -2.08
C THR A 97 -10.99 1.29 -2.36
N GLY A 98 -10.38 2.20 -3.14
CA GLY A 98 -11.03 3.44 -3.56
C GLY A 98 -12.34 3.17 -4.30
N LYS A 99 -12.36 2.18 -5.20
CA LYS A 99 -13.57 1.82 -5.95
C LYS A 99 -14.66 1.28 -5.02
N LEU A 100 -14.28 0.44 -4.05
CA LEU A 100 -15.20 -0.06 -3.01
C LEU A 100 -15.73 1.07 -2.12
N LEU A 101 -14.94 2.11 -1.88
CA LEU A 101 -15.33 3.31 -1.12
C LEU A 101 -16.26 4.26 -1.90
N GLY A 102 -16.53 3.96 -3.18
CA GLY A 102 -17.41 4.74 -4.05
C GLY A 102 -16.72 5.93 -4.73
N GLU A 103 -15.38 5.97 -4.79
CA GLU A 103 -14.68 7.01 -5.53
C GLU A 103 -14.88 6.83 -7.05
N GLU A 104 -15.17 7.92 -7.76
CA GLU A 104 -15.30 7.89 -9.22
C GLU A 104 -13.92 7.75 -9.89
N PHE A 105 -13.58 6.53 -10.29
CA PHE A 105 -12.33 6.27 -11.00
C PHE A 105 -12.42 6.67 -12.48
N GLY A 106 -11.80 7.81 -12.82
CA GLY A 106 -11.09 8.16 -14.06
C GLY A 106 -11.55 7.63 -15.44
N GLY A 107 -12.81 7.23 -15.60
CA GLY A 107 -13.39 6.70 -16.84
C GLY A 107 -12.66 5.47 -17.39
N LYS A 108 -12.83 5.23 -18.70
CA LYS A 108 -12.31 4.04 -19.42
C LYS A 108 -10.78 3.89 -19.32
N LYS A 109 -10.04 5.00 -19.19
CA LYS A 109 -8.57 4.99 -19.07
C LYS A 109 -8.09 4.41 -17.73
N ALA A 110 -8.81 4.69 -16.63
CA ALA A 110 -8.47 4.11 -15.32
C ALA A 110 -8.66 2.58 -15.29
N VAL A 111 -9.68 2.08 -16.00
CA VAL A 111 -9.91 0.64 -16.12
C VAL A 111 -8.78 -0.05 -16.89
N VAL A 112 -8.31 0.55 -17.99
CA VAL A 112 -7.15 0.03 -18.74
C VAL A 112 -5.89 0.03 -17.86
N GLY A 113 -5.66 1.10 -17.10
CA GLY A 113 -4.56 1.16 -16.13
C GLY A 113 -4.65 0.07 -15.05
N MET A 114 -5.85 -0.21 -14.53
CA MET A 114 -6.09 -1.32 -13.59
C MET A 114 -5.75 -2.67 -14.21
N VAL A 115 -6.20 -2.95 -15.44
CA VAL A 115 -5.91 -4.23 -16.10
C VAL A 115 -4.41 -4.39 -16.36
N LEU A 116 -3.74 -3.32 -16.80
CA LEU A 116 -2.30 -3.36 -17.07
C LEU A 116 -1.47 -3.55 -15.79
N THR A 117 -1.86 -2.91 -14.69
CA THR A 117 -1.22 -3.09 -13.38
C THR A 117 -1.47 -4.48 -12.79
N MET A 118 -2.70 -5.02 -12.93
CA MET A 118 -3.01 -6.42 -12.60
C MET A 118 -2.11 -7.39 -13.36
N ALA A 119 -1.94 -7.19 -14.67
CA ALA A 119 -1.09 -8.04 -15.50
C ALA A 119 0.38 -7.97 -15.07
N GLY A 120 0.90 -6.76 -14.82
CA GLY A 120 2.26 -6.56 -14.31
C GLY A 120 2.50 -7.24 -12.96
N VAL A 121 1.59 -7.08 -11.99
CA VAL A 121 1.67 -7.76 -10.69
C VAL A 121 1.65 -9.28 -10.84
N SER A 122 0.77 -9.80 -11.69
CA SER A 122 0.66 -11.24 -11.94
C SER A 122 1.96 -11.80 -12.51
N LEU A 123 2.59 -11.10 -13.46
CA LEU A 123 3.90 -11.46 -13.98
C LEU A 123 4.98 -11.42 -12.89
N CYS A 124 5.02 -10.40 -12.04
CA CYS A 124 5.99 -10.33 -10.93
C CYS A 124 5.82 -11.49 -9.94
N ILE A 125 4.58 -11.90 -9.66
CA ILE A 125 4.30 -13.06 -8.80
C ILE A 125 4.75 -14.35 -9.48
N ILE A 126 4.43 -14.55 -10.75
CA ILE A 126 4.84 -15.74 -11.52
C ILE A 126 6.36 -15.85 -11.55
N SER A 127 7.09 -14.77 -11.85
CA SER A 127 8.56 -14.79 -11.80
C SER A 127 9.10 -15.12 -10.41
N SER A 128 8.44 -14.65 -9.35
CA SER A 128 8.84 -14.97 -7.97
C SER A 128 8.54 -16.43 -7.59
N VAL A 129 7.53 -17.06 -8.19
CA VAL A 129 7.17 -18.47 -7.98
C VAL A 129 8.04 -19.41 -8.81
N ASP A 130 8.39 -19.04 -10.04
CA ASP A 130 9.33 -19.80 -10.87
C ASP A 130 10.70 -19.93 -10.20
N ASP A 131 11.17 -18.88 -9.50
CA ASP A 131 12.39 -18.95 -8.66
C ASP A 131 12.24 -19.94 -7.49
N VAL A 132 11.02 -20.18 -6.99
CA VAL A 132 10.74 -21.13 -5.90
C VAL A 132 10.66 -22.57 -6.41
N ASP A 133 10.04 -22.80 -7.57
CA ASP A 133 9.93 -24.14 -8.16
C ASP A 133 11.27 -24.65 -8.74
N VAL A 134 12.15 -23.75 -9.21
CA VAL A 134 13.51 -24.12 -9.65
C VAL A 134 14.43 -24.47 -8.47
N ALA A 135 14.15 -24.01 -7.24
CA ALA A 135 14.94 -24.35 -6.05
C ALA A 135 14.65 -25.75 -5.49
N LYS A 136 13.74 -26.52 -6.10
CA LYS A 136 13.45 -27.91 -5.74
C LYS A 136 13.69 -28.86 -6.91
N PRO A 137 14.96 -29.12 -7.25
CA PRO A 137 15.33 -30.51 -7.50
C PRO A 137 16.56 -30.91 -6.65
N ASN A 138 16.48 -32.12 -6.08
CA ASN A 138 17.55 -32.88 -5.43
C ASN A 138 17.65 -32.76 -3.90
N ALA A 139 16.60 -33.19 -3.21
CA ALA A 139 16.77 -33.91 -1.95
C ALA A 139 16.11 -35.28 -2.10
N SER A 140 16.86 -36.23 -2.68
CA SER A 140 16.68 -37.68 -2.53
C SER A 140 18.04 -38.25 -2.17
#